data_AF-A0A9P7DAU4-F1
#
_entry.id   AF-A0A9P7DAU4-F1
#
_cell.length_a   1.000
_cell.length_b   1.000
_cell.length_c   1.000
_cell.angle_alpha   90.00
_cell.angle_beta   90.00
_cell.angle_gamma   90.00
#
_symmetry.space_group_name_H-M   'P 1'
#
loop_
_entity.id
_entity.type
_entity.pdbx_description
1 polymer ?
#
loop_
_entity_poly.entity_id
_entity_poly.type
_entity_poly.pdbx_seq_one_letter_code
_entity_poly.pdbx_strand_id
1 'polypeptide(L)'
;MSNTTHKLQKFCAESYFETQTQPPSLLADIEGVHKFIQRQRQANRSVVLLTVRVIITGARVMHTELEPEQRDHRTARAQCLRNLRFLDNFSAGTRGATSAEYFLKAGHAVIFMNRQFNLQPFGRRSSHSTNPFLNFLEIDAASPSSSTIDSAFPYSNDPPPMTRTP
;
A
#
# COMPACT_ATOMS: atom_id res chain seq x y z
N MET A 1 -16.82 42.04 -23.70
CA MET A 1 -16.86 41.07 -22.59
C MET A 1 -17.38 39.75 -23.14
N SER A 2 -16.50 38.87 -23.61
CA SER A 2 -16.87 37.57 -24.17
C SER A 2 -17.10 36.55 -23.05
N ASN A 3 -18.35 36.12 -22.87
CA ASN A 3 -18.70 35.04 -21.95
C ASN A 3 -18.14 33.71 -22.47
N THR A 4 -17.07 33.23 -21.87
CA THR A 4 -16.53 31.88 -22.11
C THR A 4 -17.45 30.87 -21.43
N THR A 5 -18.38 30.30 -22.19
CA THR A 5 -19.22 29.19 -21.76
C THR A 5 -18.34 27.93 -21.63
N HIS A 6 -17.86 27.63 -20.43
CA HIS A 6 -17.18 26.35 -20.17
C HIS A 6 -18.17 25.20 -20.36
N LYS A 7 -18.11 24.55 -21.52
CA LYS A 7 -18.84 23.31 -21.82
C LYS A 7 -18.36 22.26 -20.82
N LEU A 8 -19.22 21.82 -19.90
CA LEU A 8 -18.90 20.70 -19.00
C LEU A 8 -18.59 19.47 -19.85
N GLN A 9 -17.32 19.07 -19.90
CA GLN A 9 -16.92 17.85 -20.58
C GLN A 9 -17.38 16.67 -19.74
N LYS A 10 -18.29 15.86 -20.30
CA LYS A 10 -18.89 14.71 -19.62
C LYS A 10 -17.84 13.60 -19.50
N PHE A 11 -17.58 13.15 -18.28
CA PHE A 11 -16.68 12.01 -18.03
C PHE A 11 -17.26 10.72 -18.64
N CYS A 12 -16.46 9.99 -19.40
CA CYS A 12 -16.78 8.66 -19.93
C CYS A 12 -15.68 7.66 -19.57
N ALA A 13 -16.06 6.54 -18.95
CA ALA A 13 -15.11 5.51 -18.54
C ALA A 13 -14.41 4.86 -19.74
N GLU A 14 -15.11 4.66 -20.85
CA GLU A 14 -14.54 4.08 -22.09
C GLU A 14 -13.40 4.95 -22.62
N SER A 15 -13.64 6.26 -22.76
CA SER A 15 -12.62 7.22 -23.18
C SER A 15 -11.41 7.29 -22.23
N TYR A 16 -11.61 6.99 -20.94
CA TYR A 16 -10.52 6.92 -19.97
C TYR A 16 -9.65 5.68 -20.17
N PHE A 17 -10.25 4.51 -20.44
CA PHE A 17 -9.50 3.27 -20.61
C PHE A 17 -8.84 3.15 -21.99
N GLU A 18 -9.31 3.87 -23.00
CA GLU A 18 -8.65 3.97 -24.31
C GLU A 18 -7.24 4.60 -24.20
N THR A 19 -7.06 5.57 -23.30
CA THR A 19 -5.79 6.30 -23.17
C THR A 19 -4.87 5.71 -22.11
N GLN A 20 -5.37 4.86 -21.21
CA GLN A 20 -4.65 4.33 -20.07
C GLN A 20 -4.24 2.88 -20.34
N THR A 21 -2.96 2.57 -20.17
CA THR A 21 -2.48 1.20 -20.31
C THR A 21 -2.97 0.32 -19.15
N GLN A 22 -3.45 -0.88 -19.48
CA GLN A 22 -3.84 -1.87 -18.49
C GLN A 22 -2.67 -2.28 -17.59
N PRO A 23 -2.89 -2.52 -16.29
CA PRO A 23 -1.86 -3.05 -15.41
C PRO A 23 -1.49 -4.47 -15.83
N PRO A 24 -0.21 -4.86 -15.70
CA PRO A 24 0.27 -6.17 -16.18
C PRO A 24 -0.34 -7.35 -15.41
N SER A 25 -0.79 -7.15 -14.17
CA SER A 25 -1.42 -8.20 -13.35
C SER A 25 -2.90 -8.44 -13.65
N LEU A 26 -3.54 -7.61 -14.49
CA LEU A 26 -5.00 -7.56 -14.64
C LEU A 26 -5.62 -8.93 -14.96
N LEU A 27 -5.03 -9.67 -15.89
CA LEU A 27 -5.55 -10.98 -16.31
C LEU A 27 -5.52 -12.00 -15.18
N ALA A 28 -4.43 -12.05 -14.41
CA ALA A 28 -4.29 -12.94 -13.27
C ALA A 28 -5.26 -12.56 -12.14
N ASP A 29 -5.44 -11.26 -11.91
CA ASP A 29 -6.38 -10.74 -10.91
C ASP A 29 -7.83 -11.11 -11.28
N ILE A 30 -8.21 -10.96 -12.55
CA ILE A 30 -9.52 -11.36 -13.08
C ILE A 30 -9.73 -12.86 -12.87
N GLU A 31 -8.76 -13.70 -13.25
CA GLU A 31 -8.86 -15.14 -13.09
C GLU A 31 -9.03 -15.54 -11.61
N GLY A 32 -8.25 -14.92 -10.71
CA GLY A 32 -8.36 -15.14 -9.26
C GLY A 32 -9.74 -14.77 -8.72
N VAL A 33 -10.29 -13.62 -9.15
CA VAL A 33 -11.64 -13.18 -8.75
C VAL A 33 -12.71 -14.13 -9.27
N HIS A 34 -12.63 -14.58 -10.53
CA HIS A 34 -13.58 -15.54 -11.09
C HIS A 34 -13.58 -16.86 -10.31
N LYS A 35 -12.39 -17.42 -10.03
CA LYS A 35 -12.26 -18.65 -9.24
C LYS A 35 -12.84 -18.48 -7.83
N PHE A 36 -12.57 -17.35 -7.19
CA PHE A 36 -13.12 -17.04 -5.87
C PHE A 36 -14.64 -16.99 -5.90
N ILE A 37 -15.24 -16.21 -6.82
CA ILE A 37 -16.70 -16.08 -6.93
C ILE A 37 -17.34 -17.44 -7.21
N GLN A 38 -16.77 -18.24 -8.11
CA GLN A 38 -17.29 -19.57 -8.43
C GLN A 38 -17.33 -20.46 -7.19
N ARG A 39 -16.28 -20.47 -6.37
CA ARG A 39 -16.24 -21.20 -5.10
C ARG A 39 -17.30 -20.72 -4.11
N GLN A 40 -17.51 -19.40 -3.98
CA GLN A 40 -18.51 -18.87 -3.05
C GLN A 40 -19.95 -19.14 -3.52
N ARG A 41 -20.19 -19.15 -4.84
CA ARG A 41 -21.47 -19.57 -5.42
C ARG A 41 -21.80 -21.02 -5.09
N GLN A 42 -20.84 -21.93 -5.19
CA GLN A 42 -21.01 -23.33 -4.80
C GLN A 42 -21.32 -23.49 -3.30
N ALA A 43 -20.73 -22.63 -2.47
CA ALA A 43 -20.98 -22.59 -1.03
C ALA A 43 -22.25 -21.81 -0.63
N ASN A 44 -23.03 -21.31 -1.60
CA ASN A 44 -24.21 -20.46 -1.40
C ASN A 44 -23.96 -19.24 -0.49
N ARG A 45 -22.80 -18.59 -0.63
CA ARG A 45 -22.42 -17.41 0.15
C ARG A 45 -22.53 -16.14 -0.67
N SER A 46 -23.12 -15.11 -0.06
CA SER A 46 -23.13 -13.76 -0.61
C SER A 46 -21.73 -13.16 -0.63
N VAL A 47 -21.34 -12.59 -1.77
CA VAL A 47 -20.03 -11.95 -1.97
C VAL A 47 -20.18 -10.44 -1.95
N VAL A 48 -19.33 -9.75 -1.18
CA VAL A 48 -19.28 -8.29 -1.08
C VAL A 48 -17.92 -7.79 -1.57
N LEU A 49 -17.92 -6.81 -2.48
CA LEU A 49 -16.72 -6.09 -2.88
C LEU A 49 -16.55 -4.85 -2.00
N LEU A 50 -15.42 -4.77 -1.30
CA LEU A 50 -15.02 -3.60 -0.53
C LEU A 50 -13.79 -2.97 -1.16
N THR A 51 -13.92 -1.69 -1.53
CA THR A 51 -12.82 -0.91 -2.07
C THR A 51 -12.36 0.12 -1.03
N VAL A 52 -11.07 0.11 -0.72
CA VAL A 52 -10.45 1.16 0.10
C VAL A 52 -9.86 2.21 -0.82
N ARG A 53 -10.53 3.37 -0.86
CA ARG A 53 -10.17 4.50 -1.71
C ARG A 53 -8.73 4.93 -1.49
N VAL A 54 -7.94 4.91 -2.56
CA VAL A 54 -6.95 5.94 -2.92
C VAL A 54 -6.88 5.93 -4.45
N ILE A 55 -7.27 7.02 -5.09
CA ILE A 55 -6.91 7.24 -6.49
C ILE A 55 -5.43 7.57 -6.47
N ILE A 56 -4.59 6.70 -7.01
CA ILE A 56 -3.24 7.09 -7.39
C ILE A 56 -3.41 7.79 -8.74
N THR A 57 -3.68 9.09 -8.71
CA THR A 57 -3.44 9.87 -9.91
C THR A 57 -1.92 9.93 -10.00
N GLY A 58 -1.32 9.00 -10.74
CA GLY A 58 -0.01 9.24 -11.30
C GLY A 58 -0.16 10.55 -12.05
N ALA A 59 0.33 11.65 -11.47
CA ALA A 59 0.31 12.93 -12.14
C ALA A 59 1.16 12.71 -13.39
N ARG A 60 0.53 12.40 -14.52
CA ARG A 60 1.08 12.86 -15.79
C ARG A 60 1.13 14.36 -15.56
N VAL A 61 2.33 14.89 -15.37
CA VAL A 61 2.56 16.32 -15.32
C VAL A 61 1.86 16.85 -16.56
N MET A 62 0.69 17.46 -16.37
CA MET A 62 0.12 18.34 -17.37
C MET A 62 1.13 19.47 -17.40
N HIS A 63 2.11 19.36 -18.31
CA HIS A 63 2.80 20.56 -18.73
C HIS A 63 1.69 21.44 -19.27
N THR A 64 1.27 22.43 -18.48
CA THR A 64 0.63 23.62 -19.02
C THR A 64 1.55 24.04 -20.14
N GLU A 65 1.09 23.89 -21.39
CA GLU A 65 1.85 24.22 -22.59
C GLU A 65 2.20 25.71 -22.48
N LEU A 66 3.39 26.01 -21.97
CA LEU A 66 4.06 27.26 -22.27
C LEU A 66 4.78 27.04 -23.59
N GLU A 67 4.51 27.98 -24.50
CA GLU A 67 4.89 28.03 -25.90
C GLU A 67 6.19 27.29 -26.26
N PRO A 68 6.19 26.47 -27.34
CA PRO A 68 7.34 25.66 -27.72
C PRO A 68 8.34 26.52 -28.51
N GLU A 69 9.15 27.32 -27.81
CA GLU A 69 10.40 27.79 -28.42
C GLU A 69 11.52 26.77 -28.13
N GLN A 70 11.84 26.00 -29.17
CA GLN A 70 13.13 25.35 -29.37
C GLN A 70 13.66 24.47 -28.22
N ARG A 71 13.01 23.33 -27.98
CA ARG A 71 13.65 22.27 -27.18
C ARG A 71 13.51 20.91 -27.86
N ASP A 72 14.65 20.40 -28.32
CA ASP A 72 14.81 19.11 -28.99
C ASP A 72 13.89 18.01 -28.44
N HIS A 73 12.99 17.54 -29.31
CA HIS A 73 11.92 16.58 -29.00
C HIS A 73 12.41 15.18 -28.57
N ARG A 74 13.72 14.93 -28.56
CA ARG A 74 14.31 13.64 -28.12
C ARG A 74 14.74 13.64 -26.65
N THR A 75 15.01 14.80 -26.04
CA THR A 75 15.48 14.87 -24.64
C THR A 75 14.34 15.07 -23.64
N ALA A 76 13.24 15.73 -24.03
CA ALA A 76 12.08 15.97 -23.16
C ALA A 76 11.27 14.70 -22.82
N ARG A 77 11.34 13.66 -23.66
CA ARG A 77 10.60 12.40 -23.47
C ARG A 77 11.20 11.49 -22.41
N ALA A 78 12.48 11.64 -22.07
CA ALA A 78 13.18 10.74 -21.15
C ALA A 78 13.03 11.12 -19.66
N GLN A 79 12.45 12.29 -19.35
CA GLN A 79 12.49 12.83 -17.98
C GLN A 79 11.19 12.63 -17.17
N CYS A 80 10.10 12.17 -17.78
CA CYS A 80 8.79 12.06 -17.12
C CYS A 80 8.52 10.69 -16.43
N LEU A 81 9.42 9.71 -16.56
CA LEU A 81 9.22 8.36 -15.99
C LEU A 81 9.81 8.16 -14.58
N ARG A 82 10.49 9.15 -14.01
CA ARG A 82 10.91 9.10 -12.61
C ARG A 82 9.82 9.69 -11.75
N ASN A 83 8.86 8.86 -11.39
CA ASN A 83 7.74 9.22 -10.54
C ASN A 83 8.26 9.51 -9.12
N LEU A 84 8.83 10.69 -8.89
CA LEU A 84 9.43 11.07 -7.60
C LEU A 84 8.42 11.72 -6.66
N ARG A 85 7.24 12.11 -7.17
CA ARG A 85 6.18 12.73 -6.39
C ARG A 85 4.84 12.26 -6.93
N PHE A 86 3.95 11.90 -6.02
CA PHE A 86 2.59 11.45 -6.33
C PHE A 86 1.60 12.29 -5.52
N LEU A 87 0.43 12.54 -6.11
CA LEU A 87 -0.69 13.05 -5.35
C LEU A 87 -1.35 11.87 -4.65
N ASP A 88 -1.24 11.83 -3.33
CA ASP A 88 -1.87 10.80 -2.52
C ASP A 88 -3.19 11.31 -1.95
N ASN A 89 -4.20 10.45 -1.94
CA ASN A 89 -5.46 10.72 -1.25
C ASN A 89 -5.40 10.03 0.10
N PHE A 90 -5.44 10.79 1.19
CA PHE A 90 -5.28 10.23 2.54
C PHE A 90 -6.35 9.17 2.86
N SER A 91 -5.92 7.93 3.05
CA SER A 91 -6.76 6.85 3.57
C SER A 91 -5.92 5.75 4.21
N ALA A 92 -5.95 5.63 5.54
CA ALA A 92 -5.30 4.54 6.26
C ALA A 92 -6.00 3.18 6.07
N GLY A 93 -7.24 3.18 5.58
CA GLY A 93 -8.03 1.98 5.35
C GLY A 93 -8.76 1.41 6.58
N THR A 94 -8.74 2.09 7.73
CA THR A 94 -9.39 1.64 8.98
C THR A 94 -10.86 1.26 8.79
N ARG A 95 -11.65 2.14 8.15
CA ARG A 95 -13.08 1.89 7.92
C ARG A 95 -13.32 0.68 7.02
N GLY A 96 -12.54 0.56 5.93
CA GLY A 96 -12.63 -0.59 5.03
C GLY A 96 -12.29 -1.90 5.72
N ALA A 97 -11.20 -1.93 6.48
CA ALA A 97 -10.78 -3.11 7.23
C ALA A 97 -11.84 -3.51 8.29
N THR A 98 -12.43 -2.55 8.99
CA THR A 98 -13.52 -2.81 9.96
C THR A 98 -14.79 -3.32 9.29
N SER A 99 -15.21 -2.72 8.19
CA SER A 99 -16.37 -3.19 7.43
C SER A 99 -16.17 -4.62 6.94
N ALA A 100 -14.97 -4.95 6.44
CA ALA A 100 -14.65 -6.30 5.99
C ALA A 100 -14.82 -7.34 7.10
N GLU A 101 -14.33 -7.07 8.31
CA GLU A 101 -14.51 -7.97 9.45
C GLU A 101 -15.99 -8.15 9.82
N TYR A 102 -16.78 -7.09 9.73
CA TYR A 102 -18.22 -7.16 10.00
C TYR A 102 -18.94 -8.07 8.99
N PHE A 103 -18.66 -7.93 7.69
CA PHE A 103 -19.24 -8.79 6.67
C PHE A 103 -18.79 -10.25 6.80
N LEU A 104 -17.53 -10.49 7.15
CA LEU A 104 -17.03 -11.85 7.41
C LEU A 104 -17.76 -12.48 8.62
N LYS A 105 -17.99 -11.72 9.70
CA LYS A 105 -18.77 -12.18 10.85
C LYS A 105 -20.23 -12.47 10.51
N ALA A 106 -20.82 -11.71 9.59
CA ALA A 106 -22.16 -11.95 9.07
C ALA A 106 -22.23 -13.11 8.05
N GLY A 107 -21.17 -13.92 7.92
CA GLY A 107 -21.14 -15.10 7.03
C GLY A 107 -20.88 -14.80 5.55
N HIS A 108 -20.70 -13.52 5.18
CA HIS A 108 -20.45 -13.13 3.80
C HIS A 108 -19.00 -13.43 3.38
N ALA A 109 -18.79 -13.65 2.09
CA ALA A 109 -17.46 -13.65 1.50
C ALA A 109 -17.09 -12.23 1.09
N VAL A 110 -15.84 -11.82 1.32
CA VAL A 110 -15.39 -10.45 1.07
C VAL A 110 -14.25 -10.46 0.06
N ILE A 111 -14.40 -9.71 -1.02
CA ILE A 111 -13.30 -9.31 -1.91
C ILE A 111 -12.83 -7.93 -1.41
N PHE A 112 -11.63 -7.88 -0.87
CA PHE A 112 -11.07 -6.66 -0.27
C PHE A 112 -10.00 -6.06 -1.17
N MET A 113 -10.37 -5.01 -1.90
CA MET A 113 -9.46 -4.30 -2.80
C MET A 113 -8.85 -3.10 -2.05
N ASN A 114 -7.56 -3.20 -1.73
CA ASN A 114 -6.82 -2.17 -1.01
C ASN A 114 -5.47 -1.86 -1.67
N ARG A 115 -4.86 -0.73 -1.29
CA ARG A 115 -3.48 -0.39 -1.65
C ARG A 115 -2.50 -1.24 -0.83
N GLN A 116 -1.34 -1.54 -1.41
CA GLN A 116 -0.21 -2.09 -0.66
C GLN A 116 0.07 -1.23 0.58
N PHE A 117 0.32 -1.89 1.71
CA PHE A 117 0.57 -1.29 3.03
C PHE A 117 -0.63 -0.60 3.72
N ASN A 118 -1.81 -0.58 3.12
CA ASN A 118 -3.02 -0.17 3.87
C ASN A 118 -3.37 -1.20 4.94
N LEU A 119 -4.10 -0.75 5.96
CA LEU A 119 -4.64 -1.63 6.98
C LEU A 119 -5.51 -2.72 6.35
N GLN A 120 -5.19 -3.97 6.70
CA GLN A 120 -5.94 -5.15 6.31
C GLN A 120 -6.86 -5.60 7.45
N PRO A 121 -7.96 -6.32 7.14
CA PRO A 121 -8.81 -6.94 8.15
C PRO A 121 -7.96 -7.81 9.09
N PHE A 122 -8.25 -7.77 10.39
CA PHE A 122 -7.54 -8.47 11.47
C PHE A 122 -6.08 -8.05 11.75
N GLY A 123 -5.33 -7.59 10.74
CA GLY A 123 -3.94 -7.10 10.88
C GLY A 123 -3.80 -5.66 11.40
N ARG A 124 -4.91 -4.92 11.46
CA ARG A 124 -4.91 -3.48 11.79
C ARG A 124 -4.37 -3.07 13.15
N ARG A 125 -4.32 -3.99 14.12
CA ARG A 125 -3.79 -3.71 15.48
C ARG A 125 -2.26 -3.79 15.55
N SER A 126 -1.61 -4.40 14.57
CA SER A 126 -0.17 -4.68 14.59
C SER A 126 0.60 -3.85 13.56
N SER A 127 0.01 -3.47 12.43
CA SER A 127 0.72 -2.81 11.31
C SER A 127 0.99 -1.32 11.47
N HIS A 128 0.27 -0.60 12.33
CA HIS A 128 0.48 0.84 12.61
C HIS A 128 0.62 1.11 14.12
N SER A 129 0.90 0.07 14.90
CA SER A 129 1.24 0.22 16.31
C SER A 129 2.58 0.96 16.41
N THR A 130 2.67 1.93 17.31
CA THR A 130 3.94 2.62 17.65
C THR A 130 5.00 1.66 18.18
N ASN A 131 4.59 0.47 18.62
CA ASN A 131 5.50 -0.62 18.99
C ASN A 131 5.87 -1.44 17.75
N PRO A 132 7.17 -1.52 17.40
CA PRO A 132 7.68 -2.40 16.35
C PRO A 132 7.17 -3.84 16.50
N PHE A 133 6.93 -4.53 15.39
CA PHE A 133 6.41 -5.90 15.36
C PHE A 133 7.15 -6.86 16.32
N LEU A 134 8.48 -6.71 16.43
CA LEU A 134 9.33 -7.55 17.27
C LEU A 134 9.01 -7.42 18.77
N ASN A 135 8.37 -6.34 19.21
CA ASN A 135 7.97 -6.16 20.61
C ASN A 135 6.79 -7.07 21.00
N PHE A 136 6.14 -7.72 20.03
CA PHE A 136 5.08 -8.71 20.29
C PHE A 136 5.62 -10.14 20.37
N LEU A 137 6.93 -10.34 20.19
CA LEU A 137 7.57 -11.66 20.20
C LEU A 137 8.45 -11.80 21.45
N GLU A 138 8.26 -12.88 22.20
CA GLU A 138 9.17 -13.29 23.27
C GLU A 138 10.07 -14.41 22.75
N ILE A 139 11.35 -14.37 23.14
CA ILE A 139 12.28 -15.44 22.81
C ILE A 139 12.02 -16.57 23.80
N ASP A 140 11.59 -17.72 23.28
CA ASP A 140 11.35 -18.89 24.10
C ASP A 140 12.69 -19.51 24.52
N ALA A 141 13.12 -19.24 25.76
CA ALA A 141 14.36 -19.77 26.33
C ALA A 141 14.30 -21.28 26.62
N ALA A 142 13.16 -21.93 26.36
CA ALA A 142 12.90 -23.33 26.70
C ALA A 142 13.35 -24.36 25.65
N SER A 143 14.33 -24.03 24.80
CA SER A 143 15.10 -25.04 24.06
C SER A 143 16.59 -24.91 24.37
N PRO A 144 17.11 -25.64 25.38
CA PRO A 144 18.54 -25.78 25.55
C PRO A 144 19.06 -26.69 24.43
N SER A 145 19.20 -26.16 23.21
CA SER A 145 20.15 -26.74 22.27
C SER A 145 21.53 -26.51 22.86
N SER A 146 22.01 -27.53 23.56
CA SER A 146 23.38 -27.68 24.01
C SER A 146 24.35 -27.52 22.84
N SER A 147 24.73 -26.28 22.56
CA SER A 147 25.92 -25.96 21.79
C SER A 147 26.61 -24.81 22.51
N THR A 148 27.48 -25.19 23.44
CA THR A 148 28.56 -24.36 23.97
C THR A 148 29.30 -23.68 22.82
N ILE A 149 29.03 -22.39 22.61
CA ILE A 149 29.93 -21.51 21.88
C ILE A 149 30.55 -20.60 22.93
N ASP A 150 31.84 -20.81 23.09
CA ASP A 150 32.78 -20.15 23.97
C ASP A 150 32.61 -18.62 23.94
N SER A 151 32.21 -18.05 25.07
CA SER A 151 31.99 -16.62 25.25
C SER A 151 33.32 -15.92 25.49
N ALA A 152 34.06 -15.65 24.42
CA ALA A 152 35.26 -14.83 24.47
C ALA A 152 34.97 -13.40 23.98
N PHE A 153 34.22 -12.58 24.74
CA PHE A 153 34.33 -11.11 24.71
C PHE A 153 33.66 -10.48 25.95
N PRO A 154 34.41 -9.94 26.92
CA PRO A 154 33.86 -9.12 27.99
C PRO A 154 33.95 -7.65 27.56
N TYR A 155 32.86 -7.05 27.09
CA TYR A 155 32.70 -5.59 27.16
C TYR A 155 32.10 -5.27 28.54
N SER A 156 32.98 -5.08 29.53
CA SER A 156 32.62 -4.46 30.80
C SER A 156 32.59 -2.94 30.58
N ASN A 157 31.41 -2.34 30.74
CA ASN A 157 31.18 -0.90 30.72
C ASN A 157 31.28 -0.29 32.13
N ASP A 158 32.26 -0.71 32.93
CA ASP A 158 32.51 -0.07 34.22
C ASP A 158 33.64 0.97 34.09
N PRO A 159 33.41 2.24 34.44
CA PRO A 159 34.48 3.24 34.46
C PRO A 159 35.45 2.94 35.62
N PRO A 160 36.77 3.17 35.43
CA PRO A 160 37.77 2.85 36.43
C PRO A 160 37.62 3.72 37.69
N PRO A 161 37.89 3.20 38.89
CA PRO A 161 37.80 3.97 40.12
C PRO A 161 38.90 5.04 40.18
N MET A 162 38.49 6.30 40.36
CA MET A 162 39.40 7.41 40.63
C MET A 162 40.06 7.22 42.00
N THR A 163 41.35 6.89 42.01
CA THR A 163 42.17 6.92 43.21
C THR A 163 42.34 8.36 43.68
N ARG A 164 41.79 8.71 44.85
CA ARG A 164 42.24 9.86 45.63
C ARG A 164 43.51 9.46 46.39
N THR A 165 44.62 10.09 46.05
CA THR A 165 45.84 10.10 46.88
C THR A 165 45.87 11.37 47.75
N PRO A 166 46.58 11.32 48.90
CA PRO A 166 46.34 12.18 50.07
C PRO A 166 46.74 13.65 49.91
#